data_AF-A0A7X5RLF2-F1
#
_entry.id   AF-A0A7X5RLF2-F1
#
_cell.length_a   1.000
_cell.length_b   1.000
_cell.length_c   1.000
_cell.angle_alpha   90.00
_cell.angle_beta   90.00
_cell.angle_gamma   90.00
#
_symmetry.space_group_name_H-M   'P 1'
#
loop_
_entity.id
_entity.type
_entity.pdbx_description
1 polymer ?
#
loop_
_entity_poly.entity_id
_entity_poly.type
_entity_poly.pdbx_seq_one_letter_code
_entity_poly.pdbx_strand_id
1 'polypeptide(L)'
;MKLSTLALALTFTVAATQSFAKDVVLKPANANIETKACLTAANEGYGPALRFIRKSGFDADEFSASVRCNGESLRSFAHMYSNTTAKASVKTVALVAKNEDTASKACLAAISVGADQALAQYQLEGENIICNNKQISDFAREYRTDNVVVRSFSE
;
A
#
# COMPACT_ATOMS: atom_id res chain seq x y z
N MET A 1 -32.90 -47.02 -43.97
CA MET A 1 -31.66 -47.02 -43.18
C MET A 1 -31.02 -45.65 -43.29
N LYS A 2 -30.65 -45.08 -42.14
CA LYS A 2 -29.89 -43.83 -41.97
C LYS A 2 -28.43 -44.04 -42.36
N LEU A 3 -27.73 -42.99 -42.80
CA LEU A 3 -26.29 -42.70 -42.64
C LEU A 3 -25.98 -41.45 -43.48
N SER A 4 -25.17 -40.47 -43.12
CA SER A 4 -24.65 -39.96 -41.85
C SER A 4 -23.85 -38.74 -42.29
N THR A 5 -24.29 -37.53 -41.94
CA THR A 5 -23.52 -36.30 -42.19
C THR A 5 -22.44 -36.20 -41.10
N LEU A 6 -21.18 -36.43 -41.49
CA LEU A 6 -20.02 -36.17 -40.64
C LEU A 6 -19.72 -34.67 -40.64
N ALA A 7 -20.10 -33.97 -39.58
CA ALA A 7 -19.64 -32.62 -39.31
C ALA A 7 -18.40 -32.70 -38.39
N LEU A 8 -17.22 -32.36 -38.92
CA LEU A 8 -16.02 -32.16 -38.12
C LEU A 8 -16.14 -30.81 -37.41
N ALA A 9 -16.51 -30.83 -36.14
CA ALA A 9 -16.44 -29.65 -35.27
C ALA A 9 -14.99 -29.43 -34.83
N LEU A 10 -14.32 -28.43 -35.41
CA LEU A 10 -13.04 -27.91 -34.93
C LEU A 10 -13.28 -27.14 -33.63
N THR A 11 -13.09 -27.80 -32.49
CA THR A 11 -13.11 -27.13 -31.19
C THR A 11 -11.80 -26.36 -30.99
N PHE A 12 -11.84 -25.04 -31.21
CA PHE A 12 -10.77 -24.15 -30.77
C PHE A 12 -10.79 -24.07 -29.24
N THR A 13 -9.91 -24.82 -28.58
CA THR A 13 -9.60 -24.62 -27.16
C THR A 13 -8.88 -23.30 -27.00
N VAL A 14 -9.59 -22.27 -26.56
CA VAL A 14 -8.98 -21.02 -26.09
C VAL A 14 -8.29 -21.33 -24.77
N ALA A 15 -6.98 -21.56 -24.81
CA ALA A 15 -6.17 -21.62 -23.61
C ALA A 15 -6.14 -20.23 -23.00
N ALA A 16 -6.97 -19.99 -21.98
CA ALA A 16 -6.86 -18.82 -21.13
C ALA A 16 -5.53 -18.93 -20.38
N THR A 17 -4.48 -18.30 -20.91
CA THR A 17 -3.24 -18.10 -20.17
C THR A 17 -3.57 -17.22 -18.97
N GLN A 18 -3.77 -17.85 -17.82
CA GLN A 18 -3.79 -17.14 -16.54
C GLN A 18 -2.37 -16.64 -16.30
N SER A 19 -2.07 -15.46 -16.85
CA SER A 19 -0.87 -14.73 -16.49
C SER A 19 -1.04 -14.29 -15.03
N PHE A 20 -0.59 -15.13 -14.11
CA PHE A 20 -0.32 -14.72 -12.74
C PHE A 20 0.82 -13.72 -12.80
N ALA A 21 0.49 -12.45 -13.05
CA ALA A 21 1.45 -11.38 -13.04
C ALA A 21 1.96 -11.23 -11.59
N LYS A 22 3.09 -11.87 -11.31
CA LYS A 22 3.89 -11.62 -10.11
C LYS A 22 4.22 -10.13 -10.07
N ASP A 23 3.77 -9.46 -9.01
CA ASP A 23 4.17 -8.13 -8.55
C ASP A 23 4.52 -7.12 -9.65
N VAL A 24 3.50 -6.68 -10.41
CA VAL A 24 3.68 -5.59 -11.39
C VAL A 24 3.91 -4.27 -10.65
N VAL A 25 5.16 -3.82 -10.60
CA VAL A 25 5.51 -2.49 -10.07
C VAL A 25 5.23 -1.44 -11.14
N LEU A 26 4.19 -0.63 -10.93
CA LEU A 26 3.89 0.53 -11.76
C LEU A 26 4.95 1.62 -11.55
N LYS A 27 5.57 2.08 -12.64
CA LYS A 27 6.49 3.23 -12.64
C LYS A 27 5.83 4.43 -13.31
N PRO A 28 5.80 5.61 -12.67
CA PRO A 28 5.31 6.83 -13.31
C PRO A 28 6.18 7.17 -14.52
N ALA A 29 5.54 7.45 -15.66
CA ALA A 29 6.25 7.96 -16.85
C ALA A 29 6.65 9.43 -16.67
N ASN A 30 5.87 10.20 -15.90
CA ASN A 30 6.12 11.60 -15.58
C ASN A 30 5.33 12.00 -14.31
N ALA A 31 5.35 13.30 -13.96
CA ALA A 31 4.70 13.82 -12.75
C ALA A 31 3.35 14.52 -13.00
N ASN A 32 2.77 14.38 -14.21
CA ASN A 32 1.51 15.03 -14.57
C ASN A 32 0.31 14.41 -13.82
N ILE A 33 -0.83 15.10 -13.90
CA ILE A 33 -2.04 14.69 -13.17
C ILE A 33 -2.60 13.37 -13.71
N GLU A 34 -2.51 13.12 -15.00
CA GLU A 34 -2.96 11.90 -15.67
C GLU A 34 -2.23 10.68 -15.11
N THR A 35 -0.90 10.77 -15.02
CA THR A 35 -0.05 9.71 -14.44
C THR A 35 -0.41 9.48 -12.98
N LYS A 36 -0.61 10.54 -12.19
CA LYS A 36 -1.02 10.43 -10.79
C LYS A 36 -2.40 9.80 -10.65
N ALA A 37 -3.36 10.19 -11.49
CA ALA A 37 -4.72 9.63 -11.49
C ALA A 37 -4.70 8.13 -11.83
N CYS A 38 -3.90 7.71 -12.82
CA CYS A 38 -3.71 6.31 -13.15
C CYS A 38 -3.08 5.51 -12.00
N LEU A 39 -2.06 6.07 -11.34
CA LEU A 39 -1.43 5.43 -10.17
C LEU A 39 -2.40 5.32 -8.99
N THR A 40 -3.15 6.39 -8.67
CA THR A 40 -4.18 6.35 -7.63
C THR A 40 -5.27 5.33 -7.98
N ALA A 41 -5.67 5.23 -9.26
CA ALA A 41 -6.64 4.24 -9.71
C ALA A 41 -6.16 2.81 -9.49
N ALA A 42 -4.89 2.52 -9.79
CA ALA A 42 -4.33 1.19 -9.59
C ALA A 42 -4.08 0.83 -8.12
N ASN A 43 -3.62 1.79 -7.30
CA ASN A 43 -3.22 1.53 -5.92
C ASN A 43 -4.38 1.62 -4.93
N GLU A 44 -5.34 2.51 -5.18
CA GLU A 44 -6.43 2.84 -4.25
C GLU A 44 -7.81 2.54 -4.84
N GLY A 45 -7.91 2.43 -6.17
CA GLY A 45 -9.15 2.13 -6.87
C GLY A 45 -9.80 3.34 -7.55
N TYR A 46 -10.89 3.07 -8.28
CA TYR A 46 -11.55 4.06 -9.13
C TYR A 46 -12.14 5.26 -8.35
N GLY A 47 -12.82 5.00 -7.23
CA GLY A 47 -13.42 6.05 -6.41
C GLY A 47 -12.40 7.06 -5.86
N PRO A 48 -11.31 6.61 -5.21
CA PRO A 48 -10.20 7.47 -4.81
C PRO A 48 -9.59 8.27 -5.96
N ALA A 49 -9.40 7.67 -7.14
CA ALA A 49 -8.88 8.39 -8.31
C ALA A 49 -9.81 9.54 -8.72
N LEU A 50 -11.13 9.33 -8.75
CA LEU A 50 -12.07 10.42 -9.03
C LEU A 50 -12.02 11.51 -7.95
N ARG A 51 -11.81 11.17 -6.67
CA ARG A 51 -11.65 12.18 -5.61
C ARG A 51 -10.36 12.98 -5.77
N PHE A 52 -9.27 12.32 -6.15
CA PHE A 52 -8.00 12.98 -6.46
C PHE A 52 -8.17 13.99 -7.59
N ILE A 53 -8.79 13.57 -8.71
CA ILE A 53 -9.04 14.43 -9.87
C ILE A 53 -9.84 15.68 -9.47
N ARG A 54 -10.95 15.52 -8.73
CA ARG A 54 -11.75 16.66 -8.23
C ARG A 54 -10.94 17.61 -7.36
N LYS A 55 -10.14 17.06 -6.44
CA LYS A 55 -9.26 17.86 -5.56
C LYS A 55 -8.19 18.64 -6.34
N SER A 56 -7.79 18.14 -7.50
CA SER A 56 -6.85 18.83 -8.39
C SER A 56 -7.49 19.87 -9.30
N GLY A 57 -8.80 20.15 -9.16
CA GLY A 57 -9.51 21.21 -9.87
C GLY A 57 -10.07 20.82 -11.23
N PHE A 58 -10.12 19.51 -11.55
CA PHE A 58 -10.66 19.01 -12.82
C PHE A 58 -12.06 18.43 -12.64
N ASP A 59 -12.88 18.52 -13.69
CA ASP A 59 -14.12 17.76 -13.78
C ASP A 59 -13.79 16.27 -13.87
N ALA A 60 -14.25 15.49 -12.89
CA ALA A 60 -13.87 14.09 -12.80
C ALA A 60 -14.52 13.22 -13.88
N ASP A 61 -15.70 13.58 -14.37
CA ASP A 61 -16.40 12.78 -15.37
C ASP A 61 -15.76 13.00 -16.75
N GLU A 62 -15.46 14.26 -17.11
CA GLU A 62 -14.73 14.60 -18.33
C GLU A 62 -13.29 14.06 -18.32
N PHE A 63 -12.57 14.24 -17.21
CA PHE A 63 -11.20 13.75 -17.07
C PHE A 63 -11.15 12.23 -17.14
N SER A 64 -12.04 11.53 -16.42
CA SER A 64 -12.04 10.06 -16.42
C SER A 64 -12.48 9.46 -17.76
N ALA A 65 -13.30 10.18 -18.54
CA ALA A 65 -13.68 9.78 -19.89
C ALA A 65 -12.51 9.92 -20.89
N SER A 66 -11.64 10.91 -20.70
CA SER A 66 -10.53 11.21 -21.62
C SER A 66 -9.25 10.44 -21.30
N VAL A 67 -8.86 10.35 -20.03
CA VAL A 67 -7.57 9.77 -19.62
C VAL A 67 -7.43 8.29 -20.00
N ARG A 68 -6.22 7.90 -20.43
CA ARG A 68 -5.85 6.51 -20.74
C ARG A 68 -4.63 6.08 -19.96
N CYS A 69 -4.78 5.01 -19.19
CA CYS A 69 -3.74 4.42 -18.36
C CYS A 69 -3.19 3.20 -19.09
N ASN A 70 -2.03 3.33 -19.75
CA ASN A 70 -1.46 2.29 -20.61
C ASN A 70 -2.47 1.77 -21.67
N GLY A 71 -3.25 2.69 -22.26
CA GLY A 71 -4.29 2.38 -23.24
C GLY A 71 -5.66 2.06 -22.64
N GLU A 72 -5.74 1.79 -21.33
CA GLU A 72 -6.99 1.41 -20.66
C GLU A 72 -7.75 2.61 -20.09
N SER A 73 -9.07 2.48 -19.98
CA SER A 73 -9.87 3.49 -19.27
C SER A 73 -9.46 3.53 -17.79
N LEU A 74 -9.64 4.67 -17.12
CA LEU A 74 -9.33 4.80 -15.68
C LEU A 74 -10.05 3.74 -14.83
N ARG A 75 -11.29 3.40 -15.18
CA ARG A 75 -12.10 2.38 -14.50
C ARG A 75 -11.59 0.97 -14.76
N SER A 76 -11.32 0.64 -16.03
CA SER A 76 -10.76 -0.67 -16.41
C SER A 76 -9.42 -0.89 -15.73
N PHE A 77 -8.56 0.13 -15.75
CA PHE A 77 -7.25 0.11 -15.11
C PHE A 77 -7.37 -0.12 -13.61
N ALA A 78 -8.25 0.62 -12.90
CA ALA A 78 -8.51 0.35 -11.49
C ALA A 78 -8.94 -1.10 -11.22
N HIS A 79 -9.78 -1.67 -12.08
CA HIS A 79 -10.25 -3.04 -11.93
C HIS A 79 -9.15 -4.08 -12.23
N MET A 80 -8.32 -3.85 -13.24
CA MET A 80 -7.18 -4.73 -13.53
C MET A 80 -6.28 -4.88 -12.30
N TYR A 81 -6.10 -3.80 -11.55
CA TYR A 81 -5.24 -3.79 -10.37
C TYR A 81 -5.97 -4.07 -9.04
N SER A 82 -7.31 -4.26 -9.06
CA SER A 82 -8.10 -4.54 -7.85
C SER A 82 -7.80 -5.90 -7.23
N ASN A 83 -7.21 -6.82 -7.99
CA ASN A 83 -6.80 -8.15 -7.52
C ASN A 83 -5.29 -8.24 -7.26
N THR A 84 -4.48 -7.36 -7.85
CA THR A 84 -3.10 -7.12 -7.38
C THR A 84 -3.09 -6.29 -6.10
N THR A 85 -4.23 -5.73 -5.68
CA THR A 85 -4.50 -5.44 -4.27
C THR A 85 -4.96 -6.69 -3.51
N ALA A 86 -4.27 -7.81 -3.65
CA ALA A 86 -3.59 -8.23 -2.44
C ALA A 86 -2.73 -7.03 -2.09
N LYS A 87 -3.30 -6.09 -1.31
CA LYS A 87 -2.51 -5.11 -0.58
C LYS A 87 -1.28 -5.92 -0.22
N ALA A 88 -0.07 -5.51 -0.61
CA ALA A 88 1.03 -5.85 0.27
C ALA A 88 0.44 -5.46 1.61
N SER A 89 0.00 -6.46 2.39
CA SER A 89 -0.69 -6.21 3.63
C SER A 89 0.41 -5.46 4.29
N VAL A 90 0.26 -4.14 4.38
CA VAL A 90 1.20 -3.34 5.10
C VAL A 90 0.96 -3.94 6.46
N LYS A 91 1.82 -4.89 6.82
CA LYS A 91 1.68 -5.67 8.02
C LYS A 91 1.91 -4.60 9.04
N THR A 92 0.82 -4.01 9.52
CA THR A 92 0.87 -2.97 10.51
C THR A 92 1.41 -3.66 11.73
N VAL A 93 2.72 -3.53 11.93
CA VAL A 93 3.37 -4.07 13.11
C VAL A 93 2.84 -3.21 14.25
N ALA A 94 2.10 -3.83 15.16
CA ALA A 94 1.72 -3.19 16.40
C ALA A 94 2.93 -3.28 17.34
N LEU A 95 3.52 -2.13 17.69
CA LEU A 95 4.52 -2.07 18.75
C LEU A 95 3.79 -1.73 20.05
N VAL A 96 3.87 -2.66 20.99
CA VAL A 96 3.24 -2.56 22.31
C VAL A 96 4.35 -2.47 23.36
N ALA A 97 4.16 -1.61 24.36
CA ALA A 97 5.07 -1.55 25.49
C ALA A 97 5.09 -2.92 26.18
N LYS A 98 6.27 -3.41 26.55
CA LYS A 98 6.40 -4.70 27.24
C LYS A 98 5.71 -4.68 28.61
N ASN A 99 5.72 -3.52 29.27
CA ASN A 99 5.17 -3.25 30.59
C ASN A 99 4.97 -1.73 30.77
N GLU A 100 4.56 -1.30 31.95
CA GLU A 100 4.28 0.11 32.26
C GLU A 100 5.52 0.94 32.65
N ASP A 101 6.71 0.35 32.62
CA ASP A 101 7.94 1.01 33.05
C ASP A 101 8.28 2.19 32.14
N THR A 102 8.96 3.20 32.69
CA THR A 102 9.36 4.43 31.98
C THR A 102 10.21 4.12 30.76
N ALA A 103 11.11 3.13 30.83
CA ALA A 103 11.91 2.67 29.69
C ALA A 103 11.06 2.11 28.55
N SER A 104 10.04 1.29 28.85
CA SER A 104 9.12 0.74 27.85
C SER A 104 8.28 1.83 27.18
N LYS A 105 7.85 2.85 27.95
CA LYS A 105 7.14 4.02 27.43
C LYS A 105 8.04 4.89 26.55
N ALA A 106 9.29 5.09 26.95
CA ALA A 106 10.29 5.84 26.18
C ALA A 106 10.59 5.18 24.83
N CYS A 107 10.71 3.85 24.77
CA CYS A 107 10.86 3.11 23.52
C CYS A 107 9.75 3.41 22.52
N LEU A 108 8.48 3.41 22.96
CA LEU A 108 7.35 3.73 22.10
C LEU A 108 7.35 5.21 21.67
N ALA A 109 7.60 6.12 22.60
CA ALA A 109 7.62 7.55 22.31
C ALA A 109 8.70 7.92 21.28
N ALA A 110 9.86 7.25 21.34
CA ALA A 110 10.99 7.51 20.45
C ALA A 110 10.67 7.30 18.97
N ILE A 111 9.69 6.46 18.63
CA ILE A 111 9.22 6.27 17.25
C ILE A 111 8.63 7.58 16.70
N SER A 112 7.88 8.30 17.54
CA SER A 112 7.18 9.53 17.17
C SER A 112 8.08 10.76 17.27
N VAL A 113 8.76 10.93 18.41
CA VAL A 113 9.48 12.18 18.73
C VAL A 113 10.99 12.07 18.55
N GLY A 114 11.52 10.87 18.30
CA GLY A 114 12.96 10.61 18.26
C GLY A 114 13.54 10.25 19.64
N ALA A 115 14.70 9.59 19.64
CA ALA A 115 15.32 9.04 20.84
C ALA A 115 15.65 10.09 21.90
N ASP A 116 16.35 11.16 21.54
CA ASP A 116 16.81 12.17 22.50
C ASP A 116 15.63 12.85 23.22
N GLN A 117 14.60 13.23 22.45
CA GLN A 117 13.40 13.86 23.02
C GLN A 117 12.61 12.88 23.89
N ALA A 118 12.55 11.60 23.54
CA ALA A 118 11.91 10.58 24.37
C ALA A 118 12.68 10.35 25.67
N LEU A 119 14.02 10.29 25.64
CA LEU A 119 14.84 10.14 26.84
C LEU A 119 14.66 11.33 27.79
N ALA A 120 14.65 12.56 27.27
CA ALA A 120 14.37 13.75 28.07
C ALA A 120 12.96 13.74 28.69
N GLN A 121 11.94 13.35 27.92
CA GLN A 121 10.55 13.29 28.39
C GLN A 121 10.37 12.33 29.58
N TYR A 122 11.13 11.23 29.62
CA TYR A 122 11.04 10.19 30.64
C TYR A 122 12.21 10.20 31.64
N GLN A 123 13.04 11.25 31.65
CA GLN A 123 14.19 11.44 32.56
C GLN A 123 15.20 10.27 32.50
N LEU A 124 15.52 9.82 31.27
CA LEU A 124 16.45 8.72 30.98
C LEU A 124 17.68 9.22 30.20
N GLU A 125 17.99 10.51 30.26
CA GLU A 125 19.14 11.08 29.57
C GLU A 125 20.45 10.47 30.10
N GLY A 126 21.31 9.99 29.20
CA GLY A 126 22.56 9.31 29.56
C GLY A 126 22.41 7.82 29.87
N GLU A 127 21.18 7.29 29.93
CA GLU A 127 20.93 5.87 30.13
C GLU A 127 21.05 5.07 28.82
N ASN A 128 21.52 3.82 28.92
CA ASN A 128 21.57 2.91 27.78
C ASN A 128 20.24 2.13 27.65
N ILE A 129 19.30 2.68 26.89
CA ILE A 129 17.96 2.08 26.70
C ILE A 129 17.94 1.13 25.50
N ILE A 130 17.56 -0.12 25.76
CA ILE A 130 17.43 -1.18 24.74
C ILE A 130 15.95 -1.48 24.47
N CYS A 131 15.54 -1.29 23.22
CA CYS A 131 14.19 -1.53 22.71
C CYS A 131 14.25 -2.66 21.68
N ASN A 132 13.56 -3.78 21.93
CA ASN A 132 13.59 -4.98 21.05
C ASN A 132 15.00 -5.39 20.61
N ASN A 133 15.92 -5.49 21.57
CA ASN A 133 17.33 -5.88 21.38
C ASN A 133 18.18 -4.87 20.57
N LYS A 134 17.73 -3.62 20.43
CA LYS A 134 18.45 -2.54 19.74
C LYS A 134 18.56 -1.32 20.64
N GLN A 135 19.57 -0.46 20.43
CA GLN A 135 19.60 0.85 21.07
C GLN A 135 18.38 1.68 20.63
N ILE A 136 17.84 2.51 21.52
CA ILE A 136 16.63 3.30 21.28
C ILE A 136 16.69 4.17 20.01
N SER A 137 17.87 4.68 19.64
CA SER A 137 18.10 5.45 18.42
C SER A 137 17.98 4.60 17.14
N ASP A 138 18.51 3.38 17.17
CA ASP A 138 18.39 2.41 16.07
C ASP A 138 16.96 1.90 15.92
N PHE A 139 16.32 1.58 17.06
CA PHE A 139 14.93 1.19 17.11
C PHE A 139 14.00 2.27 16.54
N ALA A 140 14.15 3.52 17.00
CA ALA A 140 13.34 4.64 16.50
C ALA A 140 13.52 4.86 15.00
N ARG A 141 14.77 4.76 14.51
CA ARG A 141 15.08 4.94 13.09
C ARG A 141 14.44 3.85 12.22
N GLU A 142 14.50 2.60 12.67
CA GLU A 142 13.93 1.45 11.95
C GLU A 142 12.41 1.57 11.83
N TYR A 143 11.72 1.92 12.92
CA TYR A 143 10.26 1.92 12.94
C TYR A 143 9.60 3.25 12.55
N ARG A 144 10.36 4.34 12.34
CA ARG A 144 9.82 5.63 11.85
C ARG A 144 9.41 5.60 10.38
N THR A 145 10.01 4.73 9.58
CA THR A 145 9.74 4.60 8.13
C THR A 145 8.71 3.53 7.79
N ASP A 146 8.31 2.73 8.78
CA ASP A 146 7.34 1.67 8.64
C ASP A 146 5.94 2.16 9.04
N ASN A 147 4.89 1.58 8.45
CA ASN A 147 3.51 1.82 8.84
C ASN A 147 3.19 1.06 10.15
N VAL A 148 3.74 1.55 11.25
CA VAL A 148 3.60 0.99 12.60
C VAL A 148 2.45 1.64 13.34
N VAL A 149 1.69 0.85 14.11
CA VAL A 149 0.74 1.36 15.10
C VAL A 149 1.34 1.17 16.48
N VAL A 150 1.48 2.28 17.22
CA VAL A 150 1.96 2.29 18.61
C VAL A 150 0.76 2.08 19.53
N ARG A 151 0.83 1.10 20.44
CA ARG A 151 -0.20 0.87 21.47
C ARG A 151 0.40 0.90 22.87
N SER A 152 -0.39 1.39 23.81
CA SER A 152 -0.03 1.31 25.22
C SER A 152 -0.16 -0.14 25.74
N PHE A 153 0.44 -0.45 26.89
CA PHE A 153 0.42 -1.81 27.47
C PHE A 153 -1.00 -2.32 27.79
N SER A 154 -1.97 -1.42 27.94
CA SER A 154 -3.33 -1.70 28.40
C SER A 154 -4.39 -1.81 27.29
N GLU A 155 -4.00 -1.83 26.01
CA GLU A 155 -4.92 -1.86 24.84
C GLU A 155 -4.87 -3.14 24.00
#